data_AF-A0A9D5GPM3-F1
#
_entry.id   AF-A0A9D5GPM3-F1
#
_cell.length_a   1.000
_cell.length_b   1.000
_cell.length_c   1.000
_cell.angle_alpha   90.00
_cell.angle_beta   90.00
_cell.angle_gamma   90.00
#
_symmetry.space_group_name_H-M   'P 1'
#
loop_
_entity.id
_entity.type
_entity.pdbx_description
1 polymer ?
#
loop_
_entity_poly.entity_id
_entity_poly.type
_entity_poly.pdbx_seq_one_letter_code
_entity_poly.pdbx_strand_id
1 'polypeptide(L)'
;MAACGDDDSGKKNNPPTIDDLAFSIAENVPIGTVVETVEANDEEQEALRFAITEGNTDEAFAINAERRQLLTNKNLDFETTPNYTLTITVSDGELSATADITINVTDVNEAPTITPEQTFSLAEDAANGTAVGTVQAADEEEDDLTFTIASGNTGNAFAINASSGAIT
;
A
#
# COMPACT_ATOMS: atom_id res chain seq x y z
N MET A 1 -1.30 66.41 30.01
CA MET A 1 -2.07 65.70 28.98
C MET A 1 -1.36 64.39 28.78
N ALA A 2 -1.94 63.30 29.29
CA ALA A 2 -1.36 61.96 29.25
C ALA A 2 -1.53 61.37 27.85
N ALA A 3 -0.50 60.66 27.38
CA ALA A 3 -0.47 59.94 26.13
C ALA A 3 -1.45 58.77 26.14
N CYS A 4 -2.20 58.59 25.03
CA CYS A 4 -2.76 57.30 24.67
C CYS A 4 -1.79 56.71 23.64
N GLY A 5 -0.95 55.78 24.09
CA GLY A 5 -0.36 54.83 23.17
C GLY A 5 -1.49 53.88 22.80
N ASP A 6 -2.05 54.07 21.61
CA ASP A 6 -2.87 53.04 20.99
C ASP A 6 -1.91 51.93 20.55
N ASP A 7 -1.63 51.03 21.49
CA ASP A 7 -1.01 49.73 21.24
C ASP A 7 -2.03 48.84 20.53
N ASP A 8 -2.29 49.16 19.25
CA ASP A 8 -2.93 48.26 18.31
C ASP A 8 -1.89 47.24 17.84
N SER A 9 -1.42 46.39 18.76
CA SER A 9 -0.69 45.18 18.41
C SER A 9 -1.69 44.12 17.96
N GLY A 10 -2.52 44.45 16.95
CA GLY A 10 -3.32 43.47 16.22
C GLY A 10 -2.37 42.38 15.74
N LYS A 11 -2.37 41.25 16.42
CA LYS A 11 -1.46 40.15 16.08
C LYS A 11 -1.82 39.73 14.67
N LYS A 12 -0.86 39.90 13.76
CA LYS A 12 -0.97 39.37 12.41
C LYS A 12 -1.02 37.86 12.54
N ASN A 13 -1.99 37.22 11.89
CA ASN A 13 -2.08 35.77 11.82
C ASN A 13 -0.84 35.20 11.08
N ASN A 14 -0.23 34.16 11.65
CA ASN A 14 0.91 33.46 11.09
C ASN A 14 0.44 32.14 10.47
N PRO A 15 1.07 31.67 9.37
CA PRO A 15 0.68 30.39 8.80
C PRO A 15 1.03 29.24 9.75
N PRO A 16 0.26 28.14 9.73
CA PRO A 16 0.64 26.93 10.45
C PRO A 16 1.97 26.37 9.94
N THR A 17 2.65 25.58 10.76
CA THR A 17 3.88 24.87 10.41
C THR A 17 3.65 23.37 10.43
N ILE A 18 4.22 22.67 9.44
CA ILE A 18 4.23 21.22 9.31
C ILE A 18 5.58 20.83 8.69
N ASP A 19 6.14 19.70 9.13
CA ASP A 19 7.44 19.21 8.66
C ASP A 19 7.26 18.05 7.68
N ASP A 20 8.20 17.93 6.75
CA ASP A 20 8.33 16.75 5.89
C ASP A 20 8.70 15.53 6.74
N LEU A 21 8.10 14.38 6.44
CA LEU A 21 8.30 13.17 7.21
C LEU A 21 8.37 11.95 6.29
N ALA A 22 9.01 10.89 6.78
CA ALA A 22 9.12 9.63 6.06
C ALA A 22 8.80 8.44 6.98
N PHE A 23 7.93 7.55 6.50
CA PHE A 23 7.47 6.37 7.22
C PHE A 23 7.61 5.11 6.38
N SER A 24 7.51 3.97 7.05
CA SER A 24 7.40 2.66 6.41
C SER A 24 6.19 1.91 6.95
N ILE A 25 5.48 1.21 6.06
CA ILE A 25 4.34 0.38 6.41
C ILE A 25 4.31 -0.88 5.55
N ALA A 26 3.99 -2.03 6.15
CA ALA A 26 3.84 -3.27 5.41
C ALA A 26 2.65 -3.22 4.47
N GLU A 27 2.74 -3.88 3.31
CA GLU A 27 1.67 -3.84 2.31
C GLU A 27 0.39 -4.55 2.77
N ASN A 28 0.57 -5.63 3.53
CA ASN A 28 -0.51 -6.51 3.97
C ASN A 28 -1.25 -6.00 5.22
N VAL A 29 -1.02 -4.74 5.62
CA VAL A 29 -1.77 -4.13 6.73
C VAL A 29 -3.25 -4.01 6.36
N PRO A 30 -4.17 -4.18 7.33
CA PRO A 30 -5.59 -3.94 7.07
C PRO A 30 -5.87 -2.50 6.66
N ILE A 31 -6.94 -2.29 5.89
CA ILE A 31 -7.51 -0.97 5.63
C ILE A 31 -7.88 -0.30 6.96
N GLY A 32 -7.55 0.99 7.09
CA GLY A 32 -7.77 1.77 8.30
C GLY A 32 -6.63 1.69 9.32
N THR A 33 -5.49 1.11 8.93
CA THR A 33 -4.29 1.09 9.77
C THR A 33 -3.69 2.50 9.84
N VAL A 34 -3.35 2.96 11.04
CA VAL A 34 -2.67 4.24 11.26
C VAL A 34 -1.23 4.13 10.81
N VAL A 35 -0.85 4.96 9.84
CA VAL A 35 0.54 5.15 9.41
C VAL A 35 1.26 6.03 10.44
N GLU A 36 0.69 7.20 10.72
CA GLU A 36 1.23 8.17 11.68
C GLU A 36 0.14 9.15 12.14
N THR A 37 0.39 9.86 13.24
CA THR A 37 -0.33 11.09 13.62
C THR A 37 0.41 12.32 13.08
N VAL A 38 -0.21 13.05 12.16
CA VAL A 38 0.36 14.27 11.57
C VAL A 38 0.47 15.37 12.62
N GLU A 39 1.70 15.81 12.87
CA GLU A 39 1.99 16.92 13.77
C GLU A 39 2.11 18.23 12.99
N ALA A 40 1.31 19.21 13.39
CA ALA A 40 1.41 20.58 12.90
C ALA A 40 1.16 21.53 14.08
N ASN A 41 1.74 22.73 13.99
CA ASN A 41 1.64 23.75 15.01
C ASN A 41 1.14 25.06 14.39
N ASP A 42 0.46 25.85 15.21
CA ASP A 42 0.05 27.21 14.88
C ASP A 42 0.46 28.11 16.06
N GLU A 43 1.01 29.30 15.78
CA GLU A 43 1.51 30.19 16.83
C GLU A 43 0.37 30.80 17.65
N GLU A 44 -0.78 31.03 17.01
CA GLU A 44 -1.97 31.61 17.61
C GLU A 44 -2.94 30.53 18.16
N GLN A 45 -2.68 29.25 17.86
CA GLN A 45 -3.39 28.05 18.30
C GLN A 45 -4.81 27.91 17.71
N GLU A 46 -4.97 28.34 16.47
CA GLU A 46 -6.19 28.22 15.68
C GLU A 46 -6.50 26.75 15.37
N ALA A 47 -7.76 26.49 15.06
CA ALA A 47 -8.22 25.17 14.68
C ALA A 47 -7.65 24.78 13.31
N LEU A 48 -6.85 23.71 13.29
CA LEU A 48 -6.21 23.23 12.07
C LEU A 48 -7.10 22.25 11.28
N ARG A 49 -7.17 22.46 9.96
CA ARG A 49 -7.73 21.51 8.99
C ARG A 49 -6.61 20.87 8.18
N PHE A 50 -6.74 19.57 7.94
CA PHE A 50 -5.75 18.77 7.22
C PHE A 50 -6.39 18.14 5.98
N ALA A 51 -5.66 18.12 4.87
CA ALA A 51 -6.06 17.45 3.64
C ALA A 51 -4.86 16.85 2.92
N ILE A 52 -5.06 15.70 2.29
CA ILE A 52 -4.12 15.18 1.30
C ILE A 52 -4.48 15.86 -0.02
N THR A 53 -3.57 16.66 -0.59
CA THR A 53 -3.86 17.47 -1.78
C THR A 53 -3.23 16.91 -3.04
N GLU A 54 -2.10 16.19 -2.93
CA GLU A 54 -1.39 15.58 -4.06
C GLU A 54 -0.76 14.24 -3.69
N GLY A 55 -0.34 13.46 -4.69
CA GLY A 55 0.44 12.23 -4.51
C GLY A 55 -0.33 10.99 -4.03
N ASN A 56 -1.62 11.11 -3.77
CA ASN A 56 -2.48 10.02 -3.29
C ASN A 56 -3.07 9.18 -4.43
N THR A 57 -2.22 8.47 -5.16
CA THR A 57 -2.64 7.55 -6.24
C THR A 57 -3.67 6.55 -5.71
N ASP A 58 -4.73 6.31 -6.49
CA ASP A 58 -5.84 5.40 -6.19
C ASP A 58 -6.58 5.64 -4.86
N GLU A 59 -6.41 6.83 -4.29
CA GLU A 59 -6.93 7.18 -2.95
C GLU A 59 -6.48 6.15 -1.89
N ALA A 60 -5.23 5.68 -1.99
CA ALA A 60 -4.66 4.65 -1.13
C ALA A 60 -4.60 5.05 0.34
N PHE A 61 -4.54 6.36 0.64
CA PHE A 61 -4.51 6.91 2.00
C PHE A 61 -5.65 7.88 2.26
N ALA A 62 -6.01 8.04 3.54
CA ALA A 62 -6.97 9.01 4.02
C ALA A 62 -6.48 9.68 5.31
N ILE A 63 -6.95 10.89 5.57
CA ILE A 63 -6.65 11.60 6.83
C ILE A 63 -7.91 11.69 7.70
N ASN A 64 -7.83 11.18 8.93
CA ASN A 64 -8.82 11.44 9.96
C ASN A 64 -8.50 12.80 10.58
N ALA A 65 -9.20 13.85 10.14
CA ALA A 65 -8.95 15.22 10.59
C ALA A 65 -9.20 15.43 12.10
N GLU A 66 -10.14 14.70 12.71
CA GLU A 66 -10.44 14.83 14.15
C GLU A 66 -9.27 14.33 15.02
N ARG A 67 -8.63 13.25 14.59
CA ARG A 67 -7.51 12.63 15.32
C ARG A 67 -6.14 13.01 14.75
N ARG A 68 -6.11 13.73 13.62
CA ARG A 68 -4.93 14.05 12.82
C ARG A 68 -4.15 12.80 12.40
N GLN A 69 -4.85 11.72 12.06
CA GLN A 69 -4.22 10.43 11.73
C GLN A 69 -4.23 10.19 10.24
N LEU A 70 -3.06 9.88 9.68
CA LEU A 70 -2.93 9.34 8.33
C LEU A 70 -3.16 7.83 8.38
N LEU A 71 -4.06 7.34 7.53
CA LEU A 71 -4.58 5.98 7.56
C LEU A 71 -4.49 5.35 6.17
N THR A 72 -4.32 4.03 6.11
CA THR A 72 -4.58 3.29 4.87
C THR A 72 -6.07 3.31 4.54
N ASN A 73 -6.40 3.48 3.27
CA ASN A 73 -7.77 3.52 2.74
C ASN A 73 -8.01 2.42 1.68
N LYS A 74 -6.93 1.78 1.22
CA LYS A 74 -6.92 0.61 0.35
C LYS A 74 -5.94 -0.43 0.88
N ASN A 75 -6.04 -1.65 0.34
CA ASN A 75 -4.92 -2.58 0.40
C ASN A 75 -3.75 -1.97 -0.37
N LEU A 76 -2.57 -2.03 0.23
CA LEU A 76 -1.34 -1.65 -0.42
C LEU A 76 -0.79 -2.90 -1.13
N ASP A 77 0.07 -2.65 -2.10
CA ASP A 77 0.67 -3.65 -2.98
C ASP A 77 2.04 -3.08 -3.38
N PHE A 78 3.09 -3.72 -2.89
CA PHE A 78 4.48 -3.31 -3.07
C PHE A 78 4.91 -3.46 -4.54
N GLU A 79 4.52 -4.56 -5.19
CA GLU A 79 4.83 -4.90 -6.58
C GLU A 79 4.28 -3.84 -7.54
N THR A 80 3.09 -3.29 -7.23
CA THR A 80 2.46 -2.23 -8.02
C THR A 80 2.97 -0.84 -7.60
N THR A 81 2.94 -0.50 -6.31
CA THR A 81 3.29 0.85 -5.81
C THR A 81 4.12 0.80 -4.52
N PRO A 82 5.45 0.74 -4.63
CA PRO A 82 6.32 0.58 -3.46
C PRO A 82 6.52 1.87 -2.65
N ASN A 83 6.12 3.03 -3.19
CA ASN A 83 6.27 4.31 -2.50
C ASN A 83 5.17 5.31 -2.87
N TYR A 84 4.82 6.14 -1.89
CA TYR A 84 3.96 7.29 -2.06
C TYR A 84 4.65 8.53 -1.51
N THR A 85 4.50 9.67 -2.18
CA THR A 85 4.89 10.97 -1.64
C THR A 85 3.63 11.83 -1.59
N LEU A 86 3.01 11.91 -0.42
CA LEU A 86 1.75 12.63 -0.23
C LEU A 86 2.04 14.07 0.16
N THR A 87 1.49 15.04 -0.56
CA THR A 87 1.52 16.43 -0.10
C THR A 87 0.34 16.67 0.83
N ILE A 88 0.63 16.91 2.11
CA ILE A 88 -0.36 17.25 3.12
C ILE A 88 -0.44 18.77 3.25
N THR A 89 -1.64 19.32 3.08
CA THR A 89 -1.93 20.72 3.36
C THR A 89 -2.56 20.85 4.75
N VAL A 90 -2.00 21.73 5.58
CA VAL A 90 -2.57 22.17 6.85
C VAL A 90 -2.98 23.64 6.77
N SER A 91 -4.13 24.00 7.33
CA SER A 91 -4.63 25.38 7.28
C SER A 91 -5.37 25.77 8.56
N ASP A 92 -5.22 27.02 8.98
CA ASP A 92 -5.76 27.59 10.23
C ASP A 92 -7.16 28.25 10.05
N GLY A 93 -7.56 28.56 8.81
CA GLY A 93 -8.72 29.41 8.55
C GLY A 93 -8.46 30.35 7.38
N GLU A 94 -7.29 30.96 7.40
CA GLU A 94 -6.90 32.09 6.57
C GLU A 94 -5.62 31.82 5.78
N LEU A 95 -4.66 31.13 6.38
CA LEU A 95 -3.36 30.76 5.82
C LEU A 95 -3.18 29.23 5.81
N SER A 96 -2.18 28.77 5.07
CA SER A 96 -1.90 27.34 4.90
C SER A 96 -0.41 27.07 4.72
N ALA A 97 0.01 25.89 5.11
CA ALA A 97 1.31 25.32 4.81
C ALA A 97 1.17 23.90 4.27
N THR A 98 2.24 23.41 3.63
CA THR A 98 2.30 22.09 3.03
C THR A 98 3.57 21.37 3.47
N ALA A 99 3.49 20.05 3.59
CA ALA A 99 4.65 19.17 3.76
C ALA A 99 4.47 17.91 2.92
N ASP A 100 5.59 17.33 2.51
CA ASP A 100 5.64 16.04 1.84
C ASP A 100 5.82 14.92 2.87
N ILE A 101 4.90 13.96 2.85
CA ILE A 101 4.94 12.75 3.68
C ILE A 101 5.25 11.57 2.76
N THR A 102 6.48 11.06 2.84
CA THR A 102 6.91 9.88 2.10
C THR A 102 6.50 8.62 2.86
N ILE A 103 5.78 7.72 2.19
CA ILE A 103 5.40 6.41 2.71
C ILE A 103 6.09 5.35 1.86
N ASN A 104 7.01 4.60 2.48
CA ASN A 104 7.67 3.47 1.85
C ASN A 104 6.87 2.22 2.21
N VAL A 105 6.28 1.58 1.21
CA VAL A 105 5.63 0.28 1.40
C VAL A 105 6.76 -0.75 1.55
N THR A 106 6.65 -1.62 2.54
CA THR A 106 7.57 -2.74 2.71
C THR A 106 6.91 -4.02 2.23
N ASP A 107 7.59 -4.67 1.30
CA ASP A 107 7.32 -6.00 0.76
C ASP A 107 7.04 -7.03 1.88
N VAL A 108 5.97 -7.81 1.73
CA VAL A 108 5.67 -8.99 2.54
C VAL A 108 5.21 -10.17 1.69
N ASN A 109 6.17 -10.93 1.16
CA ASN A 109 6.04 -12.29 0.61
C ASN A 109 4.62 -12.91 0.63
N GLU A 110 3.99 -12.89 -0.53
CA GLU A 110 2.71 -13.49 -0.82
C GLU A 110 2.82 -15.01 -1.00
N ALA A 111 1.68 -15.69 -1.06
CA ALA A 111 1.66 -17.11 -1.38
C ALA A 111 1.50 -17.31 -2.89
N PRO A 112 2.13 -18.32 -3.49
CA PRO A 112 2.00 -18.56 -4.91
C PRO A 112 0.57 -18.95 -5.28
N THR A 113 0.15 -18.51 -6.46
CA THR A 113 -1.19 -18.74 -7.00
C THR A 113 -1.15 -19.68 -8.20
N ILE A 114 -2.07 -20.65 -8.24
CA ILE A 114 -2.26 -21.51 -9.41
C ILE A 114 -3.33 -20.87 -10.30
N THR A 115 -3.07 -20.76 -11.60
CA THR A 115 -4.10 -20.30 -12.55
C THR A 115 -5.32 -21.23 -12.45
N PRO A 116 -6.54 -20.73 -12.21
CA PRO A 116 -7.71 -21.58 -12.00
C PRO A 116 -8.15 -22.27 -13.30
N GLU A 117 -8.93 -23.33 -13.16
CA GLU A 117 -9.67 -23.99 -14.26
C GLU A 117 -8.79 -24.53 -15.41
N GLN A 118 -7.53 -24.88 -15.12
CA GLN A 118 -6.65 -25.53 -16.06
C GLN A 118 -7.14 -26.94 -16.42
N THR A 119 -7.27 -27.21 -17.71
CA THR A 119 -7.68 -28.53 -18.22
C THR A 119 -6.67 -29.02 -19.24
N PHE A 120 -6.34 -30.31 -19.14
CA PHE A 120 -5.47 -31.01 -20.07
C PHE A 120 -6.18 -32.25 -20.60
N SER A 121 -5.82 -32.66 -21.81
CA SER A 121 -6.35 -33.87 -22.44
C SER A 121 -5.19 -34.75 -22.89
N LEU A 122 -5.38 -36.06 -22.72
CA LEU A 122 -4.42 -37.07 -23.14
C LEU A 122 -5.20 -38.19 -23.83
N ALA A 123 -4.67 -38.71 -24.93
CA ALA A 123 -5.24 -39.87 -25.59
C ALA A 123 -5.10 -41.11 -24.69
N GLU A 124 -6.13 -41.96 -24.65
CA GLU A 124 -6.12 -43.17 -23.79
C GLU A 124 -5.04 -44.18 -24.17
N ASP A 125 -4.54 -44.12 -25.40
CA ASP A 125 -3.48 -44.97 -25.95
C ASP A 125 -2.09 -44.30 -25.92
N ALA A 126 -1.96 -43.14 -25.27
CA ALA A 126 -0.70 -42.45 -25.13
C ALA A 126 0.34 -43.31 -24.39
N ALA A 127 1.58 -43.27 -24.86
CA ALA A 127 2.68 -43.99 -24.22
C ALA A 127 3.04 -43.36 -22.87
N ASN A 128 3.57 -44.17 -21.95
CA ASN A 128 4.07 -43.66 -20.66
C ASN A 128 5.13 -42.56 -20.87
N GLY A 129 5.02 -41.46 -20.13
CA GLY A 129 5.90 -40.29 -20.27
C GLY A 129 5.50 -39.30 -21.36
N THR A 130 4.33 -39.49 -22.00
CA THR A 130 3.80 -38.51 -22.96
C THR A 130 3.43 -37.23 -22.21
N ALA A 131 3.91 -36.08 -22.70
CA ALA A 131 3.57 -34.80 -22.11
C ALA A 131 2.06 -34.54 -22.16
N VAL A 132 1.48 -34.23 -21.01
CA VAL A 132 0.05 -33.93 -20.84
C VAL A 132 -0.18 -32.42 -20.90
N GLY A 133 0.69 -31.66 -20.24
CA GLY A 133 0.62 -30.21 -20.13
C GLY A 133 1.54 -29.69 -19.03
N THR A 134 1.46 -28.40 -18.75
CA THR A 134 2.25 -27.75 -17.70
C THR A 134 1.32 -26.93 -16.83
N VAL A 135 1.43 -27.11 -15.50
CA VAL A 135 0.68 -26.30 -14.54
C VAL A 135 1.19 -24.87 -14.59
N GLN A 136 0.28 -23.94 -14.87
CA GLN A 136 0.51 -22.51 -14.80
C GLN A 136 0.26 -22.05 -13.36
N ALA A 137 1.29 -21.46 -12.76
CA ALA A 137 1.26 -20.83 -11.46
C ALA A 137 2.19 -19.60 -11.49
N ALA A 138 1.97 -18.68 -10.57
CA ALA A 138 2.77 -17.47 -10.41
C ALA A 138 2.97 -17.20 -8.93
N ASP A 139 3.96 -16.38 -8.64
CA ASP A 139 4.28 -15.81 -7.34
C ASP A 139 4.49 -14.32 -7.59
N GLU A 140 4.03 -13.44 -6.69
CA GLU A 140 4.11 -12.00 -6.93
C GLU A 140 5.58 -11.53 -6.89
N GLU A 141 6.41 -12.19 -6.06
CA GLU A 141 7.84 -11.95 -5.90
C GLU A 141 8.70 -12.59 -7.01
N GLU A 142 8.07 -13.33 -7.93
CA GLU A 142 8.72 -14.17 -8.93
C GLU A 142 9.65 -15.25 -8.33
N ASP A 143 9.36 -15.76 -7.12
CA ASP A 143 10.15 -16.82 -6.50
C ASP A 143 10.05 -18.17 -7.23
N ASP A 144 11.06 -19.02 -7.02
CA ASP A 144 11.11 -20.37 -7.57
C ASP A 144 9.98 -21.27 -7.00
N LEU A 145 9.12 -21.76 -7.89
CA LEU A 145 7.99 -22.61 -7.51
C LEU A 145 8.34 -24.10 -7.44
N THR A 146 7.75 -24.78 -6.45
CA THR A 146 7.82 -26.24 -6.31
C THR A 146 6.46 -26.91 -6.47
N PHE A 147 6.33 -27.83 -7.42
CA PHE A 147 5.08 -28.49 -7.80
C PHE A 147 4.96 -29.93 -7.31
N THR A 148 3.79 -30.31 -6.80
CA THR A 148 3.45 -31.70 -6.42
C THR A 148 1.99 -32.04 -6.74
N ILE A 149 1.68 -33.31 -7.01
CA ILE A 149 0.30 -33.78 -7.14
C ILE A 149 -0.19 -34.24 -5.77
N ALA A 150 -1.05 -33.44 -5.13
CA ALA A 150 -1.53 -33.71 -3.78
C ALA A 150 -2.54 -34.86 -3.70
N SER A 151 -3.38 -35.04 -4.74
CA SER A 151 -4.45 -36.05 -4.75
C SER A 151 -4.93 -36.37 -6.17
N GLY A 152 -5.84 -37.33 -6.33
CA GLY A 152 -6.47 -37.67 -7.61
C GLY A 152 -5.63 -38.54 -8.56
N ASN A 153 -4.34 -38.71 -8.28
CA ASN A 153 -3.41 -39.50 -9.09
C ASN A 153 -3.56 -41.02 -8.87
N THR A 154 -4.70 -41.57 -9.32
CA THR A 154 -5.03 -42.98 -9.13
C THR A 154 -4.00 -43.87 -9.82
N GLY A 155 -3.40 -44.81 -9.07
CA GLY A 155 -2.40 -45.74 -9.60
C GLY A 155 -1.05 -45.10 -9.95
N ASN A 156 -0.80 -43.86 -9.51
CA ASN A 156 0.36 -43.06 -9.94
C ASN A 156 0.45 -42.93 -11.47
N ALA A 157 -0.71 -42.75 -12.12
CA ALA A 157 -0.81 -42.66 -13.57
C ALA A 157 -0.06 -41.45 -14.16
N PHE A 158 0.14 -40.39 -13.38
CA PHE A 158 0.83 -39.17 -13.79
C PHE A 158 2.03 -38.87 -12.89
N ALA A 159 3.02 -38.18 -13.45
CA ALA A 159 4.11 -37.54 -12.72
C ALA A 159 4.10 -36.02 -12.98
N ILE A 160 4.63 -35.23 -12.05
CA ILE A 160 4.86 -33.81 -12.23
C ILE A 160 6.33 -33.47 -11.98
N ASN A 161 6.91 -32.66 -12.85
CA ASN A 161 8.23 -32.09 -12.63
C ASN A 161 8.14 -31.00 -11.56
N ALA A 162 8.91 -31.15 -10.48
CA ALA A 162 8.82 -30.27 -9.32
C ALA A 162 9.24 -28.82 -9.60
N SER A 163 10.11 -28.55 -10.58
CA SER A 163 10.57 -27.19 -10.88
C SER A 163 9.86 -26.54 -12.07
N SER A 164 9.27 -27.34 -12.96
CA SER A 164 8.64 -26.81 -14.18
C SER A 164 7.12 -26.98 -14.23
N GLY A 165 6.51 -27.73 -13.31
CA GLY A 165 5.08 -28.02 -13.34
C GLY A 165 4.63 -28.90 -14.50
N ALA A 166 5.56 -29.44 -15.30
CA ALA A 166 5.25 -30.29 -16.46
C ALA A 166 4.70 -31.65 -16.01
N ILE A 167 3.56 -32.05 -16.56
CA ILE A 167 2.85 -33.30 -16.29
C ILE A 167 3.13 -34.30 -17.42
N THR A 168 3.42 -35.54 -17.05
CA THR A 168 3.62 -36.69 -17.94
C THR A 168 2.87 -37.92 -17.47
#